data_AF-A0A418QXB5-F1
#
_entry.id   AF-A0A418QXB5-F1
#
_cell.length_a   1.000
_cell.length_b   1.000
_cell.length_c   1.000
_cell.angle_alpha   90.00
_cell.angle_beta   90.00
_cell.angle_gamma   90.00
#
_symmetry.space_group_name_H-M   'P 1'
#
loop_
_entity.id
_entity.type
_entity.pdbx_description
1 polymer ?
#
loop_
_entity_poly.entity_id
_entity_poly.type
_entity_poly.pdbx_seq_one_letter_code
_entity_poly.pdbx_strand_id
1 'polypeptide(L)'
;MAFPVELLTDRAMCDTALADLQTELDDLTFRQTSYDHRDDKATARATDISAEIIILDQDISSLTAQLATLASDSKYRLRREAELRAAVKRRGDLGAAQTTRGPVVAFRLAVDLRQVVAQVTELTQAKTEVTAHRATLPA
;
A
#
# COMPACT_ATOMS: atom_id res chain seq x y z
N MET A 1 18.32 -17.58 -15.02
CA MET A 1 18.52 -18.96 -15.54
C MET A 1 17.91 -19.00 -16.92
N ALA A 2 18.43 -19.76 -17.88
CA ALA A 2 17.77 -19.85 -19.20
C ALA A 2 16.47 -20.66 -19.08
N PHE A 3 15.44 -20.26 -19.81
CA PHE A 3 14.19 -21.02 -19.89
C PHE A 3 14.38 -22.20 -20.86
N PRO A 4 13.75 -23.37 -20.59
CA PRO A 4 13.90 -24.57 -21.42
C PRO A 4 13.08 -24.46 -22.72
N VAL A 5 13.40 -23.48 -23.56
CA VAL A 5 12.70 -23.18 -24.83
C VAL A 5 12.79 -24.32 -25.83
N GLU A 6 13.78 -25.19 -25.71
CA GLU A 6 13.95 -26.40 -26.50
C GLU A 6 12.79 -27.41 -26.37
N LEU A 7 11.97 -27.30 -25.32
CA LEU A 7 10.75 -28.10 -25.17
C LEU A 7 9.64 -27.66 -26.13
N LEU A 8 9.73 -26.45 -26.70
CA LEU A 8 8.79 -25.92 -27.69
C LEU A 8 9.27 -26.32 -29.09
N THR A 9 8.73 -27.43 -29.60
CA THR A 9 9.27 -28.08 -30.81
C THR A 9 8.80 -27.45 -32.12
N ASP A 10 7.74 -26.65 -32.09
CA ASP A 10 7.19 -25.99 -33.27
C ASP A 10 6.73 -24.54 -32.96
N ARG A 11 6.42 -23.80 -34.03
CA ARG A 11 6.00 -22.39 -33.91
C ARG A 11 4.65 -22.24 -33.21
N ALA A 12 3.75 -23.22 -33.33
CA ALA A 12 2.44 -23.15 -32.70
C ALA A 12 2.57 -23.27 -31.17
N MET A 13 3.44 -24.16 -30.67
CA MET A 13 3.78 -24.26 -29.25
C MET A 13 4.41 -22.96 -28.74
N CYS A 14 5.30 -22.34 -29.52
CA CYS A 14 5.85 -21.04 -29.17
C CYS A 14 4.77 -19.96 -29.11
N ASP A 15 3.84 -19.92 -30.05
CA ASP A 15 2.75 -18.94 -30.09
C ASP A 15 1.79 -19.11 -28.90
N THR A 16 1.47 -20.35 -28.51
CA THR A 16 0.72 -20.64 -27.28
C THR A 16 1.47 -20.14 -26.05
N ALA A 17 2.75 -20.48 -25.91
CA ALA A 17 3.57 -20.04 -24.78
C ALA A 17 3.66 -18.50 -24.70
N LEU A 18 3.82 -17.82 -25.84
CA LEU A 18 3.83 -16.35 -25.90
C LEU A 18 2.49 -15.73 -25.48
N ALA A 19 1.36 -16.34 -25.85
CA ALA A 19 0.04 -15.88 -25.46
C ALA A 19 -0.19 -16.05 -23.94
N ASP A 20 0.23 -17.18 -23.38
CA ASP A 20 0.13 -17.46 -21.95
C ASP A 20 1.01 -16.48 -21.14
N LEU A 21 2.27 -16.31 -21.55
CA LEU A 21 3.20 -15.34 -20.95
C LEU A 21 2.67 -13.90 -21.02
N GLN A 22 2.05 -13.52 -22.15
CA GLN A 22 1.45 -12.19 -22.29
C GLN A 22 0.27 -12.00 -21.33
N THR A 23 -0.59 -13.02 -21.20
CA THR A 23 -1.75 -12.97 -20.30
C THR A 23 -1.29 -12.81 -18.84
N GLU A 24 -0.26 -13.54 -18.44
CA GLU A 24 0.30 -13.43 -17.09
C GLU A 24 0.98 -12.08 -16.84
N LEU A 25 1.72 -11.54 -17.83
CA LEU A 25 2.28 -10.20 -17.77
C LEU A 25 1.21 -9.11 -17.60
N ASP A 26 0.06 -9.25 -18.28
CA ASP A 26 -1.05 -8.30 -18.17
C ASP A 26 -1.66 -8.33 -16.76
N ASP A 27 -1.87 -9.51 -16.17
CA ASP A 27 -2.35 -9.66 -14.78
C ASP A 27 -1.36 -9.06 -13.78
N LEU A 28 -0.07 -9.35 -13.92
CA LEU A 28 0.96 -8.81 -13.03
C LEU A 28 1.09 -7.29 -13.15
N THR A 29 0.96 -6.73 -14.35
CA THR A 29 0.96 -5.27 -14.57
C THR A 29 -0.25 -4.61 -13.89
N PHE A 30 -1.42 -5.25 -13.97
CA PHE A 30 -2.60 -4.79 -13.25
C PHE A 30 -2.41 -4.85 -11.73
N ARG A 31 -1.84 -5.94 -11.21
CA ARG A 31 -1.52 -6.09 -9.78
C ARG A 31 -0.53 -5.04 -9.31
N GLN A 32 0.52 -4.76 -10.08
CA GLN A 32 1.50 -3.71 -9.80
C GLN A 32 0.80 -2.35 -9.64
N THR A 33 -0.02 -1.97 -10.60
CA THR A 33 -0.82 -0.72 -10.55
C THR A 33 -1.72 -0.68 -9.30
N SER A 34 -2.30 -1.82 -8.91
CA SER A 34 -3.12 -1.90 -7.70
C SER A 34 -2.30 -1.70 -6.42
N TYR A 35 -1.09 -2.25 -6.36
CA TYR A 35 -0.18 -2.06 -5.22
C TYR A 35 0.29 -0.62 -5.11
N ASP A 36 0.67 0.01 -6.22
CA ASP A 36 1.08 1.42 -6.26
C ASP A 36 -0.05 2.33 -5.71
N HIS A 37 -1.29 2.13 -6.18
CA HIS A 37 -2.45 2.87 -5.67
C HIS A 37 -2.74 2.64 -4.19
N ARG A 38 -2.50 1.42 -3.69
CA ARG A 38 -2.66 1.09 -2.27
C ARG A 38 -1.58 1.77 -1.42
N ASP A 39 -0.34 1.86 -1.92
CA ASP A 39 0.75 2.57 -1.27
C ASP A 39 0.45 4.07 -1.17
N ASP A 40 0.03 4.69 -2.27
CA ASP A 40 -0.38 6.10 -2.31
C ASP A 40 -1.49 6.40 -1.30
N LYS A 41 -2.53 5.55 -1.27
CA LYS A 41 -3.63 5.69 -0.30
C LYS A 41 -3.18 5.45 1.14
N ALA A 42 -2.25 4.54 1.37
CA ALA A 42 -1.71 4.30 2.71
C ALA A 42 -0.92 5.52 3.21
N THR A 43 -0.07 6.09 2.34
CA THR A 43 0.72 7.29 2.60
C THR A 43 -0.16 8.52 2.84
N ALA A 44 -1.16 8.74 2.00
CA ALA A 44 -2.13 9.83 2.18
C ALA A 44 -2.86 9.71 3.53
N ARG A 45 -3.38 8.51 3.85
CA ARG A 45 -4.07 8.27 5.13
C ARG A 45 -3.15 8.44 6.35
N ALA A 46 -1.89 8.03 6.26
CA ALA A 46 -0.92 8.24 7.34
C ALA A 46 -0.66 9.73 7.58
N THR A 47 -0.61 10.51 6.50
CA THR A 47 -0.50 11.98 6.54
C THR A 47 -1.74 12.60 7.19
N ASP A 48 -2.94 12.19 6.78
CA ASP A 48 -4.20 12.68 7.36
C ASP A 48 -4.33 12.37 8.86
N ILE A 49 -4.00 11.14 9.26
CA ILE A 49 -3.99 10.74 10.68
C ILE A 49 -2.99 11.58 11.48
N SER A 50 -1.79 11.81 10.94
CA SER A 50 -0.76 12.61 11.61
C SER A 50 -1.21 14.08 11.76
N ALA A 51 -1.86 14.63 10.74
CA ALA A 51 -2.45 15.97 10.80
C ALA A 51 -3.59 16.06 11.83
N GLU A 52 -4.48 15.06 11.88
CA GLU A 52 -5.56 14.99 12.88
C GLU A 52 -5.00 14.90 14.31
N ILE A 53 -3.94 14.13 14.53
CA ILE A 53 -3.26 14.05 15.84
C ILE A 53 -2.69 15.41 16.24
N ILE A 54 -2.04 16.14 15.33
CA ILE A 54 -1.50 17.49 15.61
C ILE A 54 -2.63 18.45 16.04
N ILE A 55 -3.77 18.42 15.34
CA ILE A 55 -4.94 19.24 15.68
C ILE A 55 -5.47 18.87 17.07
N LEU A 56 -5.62 17.57 17.35
CA LEU A 56 -6.10 17.10 18.65
C LEU A 56 -5.14 17.48 19.78
N ASP A 57 -3.83 17.50 19.54
CA ASP A 57 -2.84 17.93 20.53
C ASP A 57 -2.97 19.42 20.85
N GLN A 58 -3.24 20.25 19.84
CA GLN A 58 -3.53 21.68 20.01
C GLN A 58 -4.83 21.89 20.78
N ASP A 59 -5.89 21.15 20.44
CA ASP A 59 -7.18 21.21 21.12
C ASP A 59 -7.08 20.78 22.58
N ILE A 60 -6.39 19.66 22.86
CA ILE A 60 -6.13 19.19 24.21
C ILE A 60 -5.41 20.26 25.02
N SER A 61 -4.32 20.84 24.48
CA SER A 61 -3.56 21.91 25.14
C SER A 61 -4.43 23.13 25.45
N SER A 62 -5.21 23.59 24.46
CA SER A 62 -6.13 24.72 24.60
C SER A 62 -7.22 24.47 25.63
N LEU A 63 -7.86 23.29 25.60
CA LEU A 63 -8.90 22.90 26.54
C LEU A 63 -8.35 22.78 27.97
N THR A 64 -7.15 22.21 28.14
CA THR A 64 -6.46 22.15 29.43
C THR A 64 -6.18 23.56 29.98
N ALA A 65 -5.69 24.48 29.15
CA ALA A 65 -5.45 25.87 29.56
C ALA A 65 -6.76 26.60 29.94
N GLN A 66 -7.84 26.41 29.18
CA GLN A 66 -9.16 26.97 29.50
C GLN A 66 -9.70 26.42 30.82
N LEU A 67 -9.59 25.12 31.06
CA LEU A 67 -10.05 24.49 32.30
C LEU A 67 -9.28 24.97 33.54
N ALA A 68 -8.02 25.36 33.39
CA ALA A 68 -7.23 25.93 34.48
C ALA A 68 -7.73 27.32 34.93
N THR A 69 -8.41 28.07 34.06
CA THR A 69 -8.90 29.42 34.35
C THR A 69 -10.39 29.46 34.72
N LEU A 70 -11.14 28.38 34.48
CA LEU A 70 -12.57 28.31 34.75
C LEU A 70 -12.88 27.95 36.20
N ALA A 71 -13.81 28.68 36.81
CA ALA A 71 -14.36 28.36 38.13
C ALA A 71 -14.98 26.96 38.17
N SER A 72 -14.84 26.26 39.29
CA SER A 72 -15.22 24.85 39.46
C SER A 72 -16.72 24.58 39.33
N ASP A 73 -17.56 25.57 39.58
CA ASP A 73 -19.03 25.51 39.52
C ASP A 73 -19.60 25.98 38.17
N SER A 74 -18.74 26.40 37.24
CA SER A 74 -19.16 26.87 35.92
C SER A 74 -19.71 25.72 35.06
N LYS A 75 -20.93 25.88 34.53
CA LYS A 75 -21.50 24.97 33.53
C LYS A 75 -20.63 24.86 32.27
N TYR A 76 -19.85 25.89 31.96
CA TYR A 76 -18.89 25.86 30.85
C TYR A 76 -17.71 24.93 31.12
N ARG A 77 -17.32 24.74 32.39
CA ARG A 77 -16.24 23.83 32.78
C ARG A 77 -16.60 22.37 32.49
N LEU A 78 -17.79 21.92 32.90
CA LEU A 78 -18.30 20.58 32.62
C LEU A 78 -18.30 20.24 31.12
N ARG A 79 -18.71 21.20 30.28
CA ARG A 79 -18.68 21.05 28.82
C ARG A 79 -17.25 20.90 28.30
N ARG A 80 -16.34 21.77 28.74
CA ARG A 80 -14.92 21.73 28.33
C ARG A 80 -14.20 20.46 28.80
N GLU A 81 -14.54 19.92 29.97
CA GLU A 81 -14.04 18.63 30.45
C GLU A 81 -14.53 17.45 29.60
N ALA A 82 -15.79 17.51 29.13
CA ALA A 82 -16.32 16.50 28.21
C ALA A 82 -15.63 16.57 26.83
N GLU A 83 -15.43 17.78 26.29
CA GLU A 83 -14.70 18.02 25.04
C GLU A 83 -13.24 17.53 25.17
N LEU A 84 -12.57 17.80 26.29
CA LEU A 84 -11.21 17.31 26.54
C LEU A 84 -11.15 15.78 26.58
N ARG A 85 -12.08 15.12 27.28
CA ARG A 85 -12.14 13.65 27.32
C ARG A 85 -12.35 13.05 25.94
N ALA A 86 -13.21 13.66 25.12
CA ALA A 86 -13.44 13.22 23.75
C ALA A 86 -12.18 13.37 22.89
N ALA A 87 -11.49 14.51 22.97
CA ALA A 87 -10.26 14.77 22.23
C ALA A 87 -9.13 13.80 22.63
N VAL A 88 -8.92 13.58 23.94
CA VAL A 88 -7.93 12.62 24.45
C VAL A 88 -8.24 11.20 23.98
N LYS A 89 -9.50 10.77 24.06
CA LYS A 89 -9.92 9.45 23.58
C LYS A 89 -9.63 9.30 22.09
N ARG A 90 -10.04 10.28 21.27
CA ARG A 90 -9.84 10.25 19.82
C ARG A 90 -8.36 10.21 19.46
N ARG A 91 -7.51 10.99 20.15
CA ARG A 91 -6.04 10.95 19.98
C ARG A 91 -5.49 9.56 20.29
N GLY A 92 -5.92 8.95 21.39
CA GLY A 92 -5.52 7.58 21.76
C GLY A 92 -5.94 6.54 20.71
N ASP A 93 -7.18 6.62 20.23
CA ASP A 93 -7.70 5.73 19.19
C ASP A 93 -6.91 5.87 17.88
N LEU A 94 -6.54 7.09 17.48
CA LEU A 94 -5.70 7.35 16.30
C LEU A 94 -4.27 6.86 16.48
N GLY A 95 -3.68 7.03 17.65
CA GLY A 95 -2.33 6.50 17.96
C GLY A 95 -2.28 4.98 17.90
N ALA A 96 -3.31 4.30 18.41
CA ALA A 96 -3.47 2.85 18.27
C ALA A 96 -3.67 2.41 16.81
N ALA A 97 -4.45 3.16 16.03
CA ALA A 97 -4.63 2.90 14.61
C ALA A 97 -3.32 3.07 13.81
N GLN A 98 -2.50 4.06 14.16
CA GLN A 98 -1.19 4.32 13.54
C GLN A 98 -0.18 3.21 13.85
N THR A 99 -0.23 2.62 15.05
CA THR A 99 0.62 1.46 15.40
C THR A 99 0.16 0.17 14.72
N THR A 100 -1.16 -0.06 14.64
CA THR A 100 -1.72 -1.31 14.09
C THR A 100 -1.72 -1.35 12.55
N ARG A 101 -1.87 -0.20 11.89
CA ARG A 101 -1.82 -0.05 10.42
C ARG A 101 -0.49 0.52 9.92
N GLY A 102 0.51 0.62 10.81
CA GLY A 102 1.77 1.30 10.58
C GLY A 102 2.81 0.50 9.78
N PRO A 103 4.12 0.67 10.07
CA PRO A 103 5.23 0.32 9.17
C PRO A 103 5.28 -1.14 8.71
N VAL A 104 4.66 -2.07 9.45
CA VAL A 104 4.57 -3.49 9.06
C VAL A 104 3.70 -3.68 7.80
N VAL A 105 2.59 -2.95 7.68
CA VAL A 105 1.71 -3.05 6.50
C VAL A 105 2.40 -2.46 5.28
N ALA A 106 3.04 -1.30 5.43
CA ALA A 106 3.84 -0.67 4.38
C ALA A 106 5.01 -1.58 3.94
N PHE A 107 5.71 -2.19 4.89
CA PHE A 107 6.77 -3.15 4.60
C PHE A 107 6.25 -4.36 3.81
N ARG A 108 5.12 -4.96 4.22
CA ARG A 108 4.52 -6.09 3.49
C ARG A 108 4.13 -5.69 2.07
N LEU A 109 3.49 -4.54 1.90
CA LEU A 109 3.11 -4.04 0.57
C LEU A 109 4.35 -3.80 -0.32
N ALA A 110 5.43 -3.27 0.23
CA ALA A 110 6.69 -3.11 -0.48
C ALA A 110 7.33 -4.44 -0.88
N VAL A 111 7.22 -5.48 -0.03
CA VAL A 111 7.66 -6.85 -0.37
C VAL A 111 6.82 -7.42 -1.50
N ASP A 112 5.50 -7.33 -1.42
CA ASP A 112 4.58 -7.84 -2.45
C ASP A 112 4.83 -7.16 -3.80
N LEU A 113 5.00 -5.83 -3.81
CA LEU A 113 5.35 -5.08 -5.01
C LEU A 113 6.68 -5.54 -5.62
N ARG A 114 7.73 -5.74 -4.80
CA ARG A 114 9.03 -6.25 -5.29
C ARG A 114 8.92 -7.65 -5.90
N GLN A 115 8.08 -8.51 -5.34
CA GLN A 115 7.85 -9.85 -5.90
C GLN A 115 7.18 -9.76 -7.27
N VAL A 116 6.16 -8.91 -7.42
CA VAL A 116 5.51 -8.68 -8.73
C VAL A 116 6.49 -8.13 -9.76
N VAL A 117 7.31 -7.12 -9.40
CA VAL A 117 8.33 -6.55 -10.30
C VAL A 117 9.35 -7.61 -10.74
N ALA A 118 9.78 -8.47 -9.82
CA ALA A 118 10.67 -9.58 -10.15
C ALA A 118 10.01 -10.57 -11.12
N GLN A 119 8.75 -10.94 -10.89
CA GLN A 119 8.00 -11.83 -11.79
C GLN A 119 7.82 -11.22 -13.18
N VAL A 120 7.47 -9.93 -13.28
CA VAL A 120 7.38 -9.22 -14.57
C VAL A 120 8.71 -9.28 -15.32
N THR A 121 9.83 -9.09 -14.62
CA THR A 121 11.16 -9.15 -15.22
C THR A 121 11.46 -10.54 -15.78
N GLU A 122 11.20 -11.60 -15.00
CA GLU A 122 11.42 -12.99 -15.41
C GLU A 122 10.53 -13.39 -16.60
N LEU A 123 9.23 -13.06 -16.57
CA LEU A 123 8.32 -13.38 -17.69
C LEU A 123 8.64 -12.59 -18.96
N THR A 124 9.12 -11.36 -18.82
CA THR A 124 9.61 -10.58 -19.97
C THR A 124 10.83 -11.25 -20.60
N GLN A 125 11.76 -11.74 -19.78
CA GLN A 125 12.90 -12.51 -20.27
C GLN A 125 12.46 -13.81 -20.95
N ALA A 126 11.55 -14.58 -20.33
CA ALA A 126 11.00 -15.80 -20.93
C ALA A 126 10.39 -15.52 -22.31
N LYS A 127 9.60 -14.45 -22.43
CA LYS A 127 9.00 -14.02 -23.70
C LYS A 127 10.06 -13.69 -24.75
N THR A 128 11.14 -13.02 -24.37
CA THR A 128 12.26 -12.73 -25.28
C THR A 128 12.94 -14.02 -25.76
N GLU A 129 13.20 -14.97 -24.86
CA GLU A 129 13.83 -16.25 -25.20
C GLU A 129 12.93 -17.10 -26.12
N VAL A 130 11.63 -17.21 -25.82
CA VAL A 130 10.66 -17.92 -26.68
C VAL A 130 10.54 -17.26 -28.06
N THR A 131 10.53 -15.93 -28.12
CA THR A 131 10.50 -15.19 -29.39
C THR A 131 11.73 -15.48 -30.24
N ALA A 132 12.92 -15.51 -29.62
CA ALA A 132 14.16 -15.85 -30.30
C ALA A 132 14.16 -17.30 -30.80
N HIS A 133 13.72 -18.25 -29.97
CA HIS A 133 13.63 -19.67 -30.34
C HIS A 133 12.64 -19.89 -31.50
N ARG A 134 11.46 -19.29 -31.44
CA ARG A 134 10.45 -19.34 -32.50
C ARG A 134 11.01 -18.93 -33.87
N ALA A 135 11.89 -17.93 -33.90
CA ALA A 135 12.51 -17.45 -35.14
C ALA A 135 13.46 -18.48 -35.78
N THR A 136 13.98 -19.44 -35.01
CA THR A 136 14.83 -20.53 -35.50
C THR A 136 14.06 -21.73 -36.03
N LEU A 137 12.77 -21.84 -35.69
CA LEU A 137 11.92 -22.96 -36.12
C LEU A 137 11.42 -22.77 -37.55
N PRO A 138 11.27 -23.87 -38.32
CA PRO A 138 10.70 -23.82 -39.66
C PRO A 138 9.26 -23.26 -39.65
N ALA A 139 8.87 -22.65 -40.77
CA ALA A 139 7.55 -22.03 -40.94
C ALA A 139 6.43 -23.07 -41.02
#